data_AF-A0A936BDF8-F1
#
_entry.id   AF-A0A936BDF8-F1
#
_cell.length_a   1.000
_cell.length_b   1.000
_cell.length_c   1.000
_cell.angle_alpha   90.00
_cell.angle_beta   90.00
_cell.angle_gamma   90.00
#
_symmetry.space_group_name_H-M   'P 1'
#
loop_
_entity.id
_entity.type
_entity.pdbx_description
1 polymer ?
#
loop_
_entity_poly.entity_id
_entity_poly.type
_entity_poly.pdbx_seq_one_letter_code
_entity_poly.pdbx_strand_id
1 'polypeptide(L)'
;MTKGKGTKDKQSLTAARAVASALAMQVAMSHFPELGLKIAIASGSARRFVVGDPQIHYLDTLAGATVSRTATGEHLANKGELLLDEATVKLLGTAVTISEWRVDSATSESFAVITHLAGTVPLAPLAEVPDLEPTQLQAWLHQSVYEREASFLTEFRPCVALFIRFAS
;
A
#
# COMPACT_ATOMS: atom_id res chain seq x y z
N MET A 1 -1.97 4.37 -32.53
CA MET A 1 -2.28 3.31 -31.54
C MET A 1 -1.06 2.98 -30.64
N THR A 2 -0.44 3.96 -29.97
CA THR A 2 0.80 3.76 -29.18
C THR A 2 0.70 4.14 -27.70
N LYS A 3 -0.46 4.62 -27.22
CA LYS A 3 -0.65 5.04 -25.80
C LYS A 3 -0.65 3.90 -24.76
N GLY A 4 -0.71 2.63 -25.16
CA GLY A 4 -0.86 1.50 -24.24
C GLY A 4 0.44 0.94 -23.64
N LYS A 5 1.57 1.05 -24.34
CA LYS A 5 2.82 0.38 -23.94
C LYS A 5 3.50 1.08 -22.74
N GLY A 6 3.66 2.40 -22.79
CA GLY A 6 4.34 3.16 -21.73
C GLY A 6 3.64 3.15 -20.38
N THR A 7 2.30 3.10 -20.34
CA THR A 7 1.55 3.02 -19.08
C THR A 7 1.70 1.65 -18.41
N LYS A 8 1.69 0.57 -19.22
CA LYS A 8 1.88 -0.79 -18.73
C LYS A 8 3.30 -1.00 -18.18
N ASP A 9 4.30 -0.46 -18.86
CA ASP A 9 5.70 -0.53 -18.42
C ASP A 9 5.91 0.21 -17.08
N LYS A 10 5.29 1.39 -16.91
CA LYS A 10 5.32 2.13 -15.65
C LYS A 10 4.60 1.40 -14.51
N GLN A 11 3.44 0.80 -14.78
CA GLN A 11 2.69 0.01 -13.80
C GLN A 11 3.45 -1.23 -13.36
N SER A 12 4.06 -1.96 -14.30
CA SER A 12 4.90 -3.12 -14.00
C SER A 12 6.10 -2.74 -13.13
N LEU A 13 6.74 -1.60 -13.41
CA LEU A 13 7.85 -1.10 -12.58
C LEU A 13 7.41 -0.70 -11.17
N THR A 14 6.25 -0.04 -11.02
CA THR A 14 5.70 0.28 -9.69
C THR A 14 5.36 -0.98 -8.90
N ALA A 15 4.76 -1.99 -9.53
CA ALA A 15 4.49 -3.28 -8.91
C ALA A 15 5.80 -3.98 -8.48
N ALA A 16 6.82 -3.97 -9.33
CA ALA A 16 8.12 -4.57 -9.01
C ALA A 16 8.78 -3.87 -7.82
N ARG A 17 8.66 -2.54 -7.72
CA ARG A 17 9.15 -1.77 -6.55
C ARG A 17 8.43 -2.15 -5.28
N ALA A 18 7.10 -2.29 -5.32
CA ALA A 18 6.33 -2.72 -4.15
C ALA A 18 6.76 -4.12 -3.66
N VAL A 19 6.97 -5.06 -4.59
CA VAL A 19 7.47 -6.41 -4.28
C VAL A 19 8.89 -6.37 -3.73
N ALA A 20 9.80 -5.61 -4.34
CA ALA A 20 11.18 -5.47 -3.86
C ALA A 20 11.21 -4.89 -2.43
N SER A 21 10.42 -3.85 -2.16
CA SER A 21 10.27 -3.28 -0.82
C SER A 21 9.70 -4.31 0.17
N ALA A 22 8.70 -5.08 -0.23
CA ALA A 22 8.11 -6.12 0.61
C ALA A 22 9.12 -7.20 1.02
N LEU A 23 9.89 -7.72 0.06
CA LEU A 23 10.95 -8.70 0.34
C LEU A 23 12.03 -8.09 1.25
N ALA A 24 12.42 -6.84 1.02
CA ALA A 24 13.37 -6.14 1.90
C ALA A 24 12.81 -5.96 3.32
N MET A 25 11.51 -5.67 3.46
CA MET A 25 10.85 -5.58 4.77
C MET A 25 10.85 -6.93 5.50
N GLN A 26 10.64 -8.06 4.81
CA GLN A 26 10.75 -9.39 5.42
C GLN A 26 12.16 -9.66 5.96
N VAL A 27 13.20 -9.31 5.20
CA VAL A 27 14.59 -9.40 5.65
C VAL A 27 14.85 -8.48 6.84
N ALA A 28 14.34 -7.25 6.83
CA ALA A 28 14.50 -6.35 7.97
C ALA A 28 13.81 -6.90 9.22
N MET A 29 12.60 -7.47 9.07
CA MET A 29 11.80 -8.03 10.17
C MET A 29 12.39 -9.30 10.79
N SER A 30 13.34 -9.99 10.14
CA SER A 30 14.02 -11.13 10.76
C SER A 30 14.82 -10.75 12.01
N HIS A 31 15.13 -9.46 12.19
CA HIS A 31 15.79 -8.93 13.39
C HIS A 31 14.82 -8.72 14.57
N PHE A 32 13.51 -8.91 14.35
CA PHE A 32 12.46 -8.67 15.34
C PHE A 32 11.58 -9.93 15.50
N PRO A 33 12.11 -11.03 16.09
CA PRO A 33 11.48 -12.35 16.05
C PRO A 33 10.12 -12.44 16.77
N GLU A 34 9.84 -11.52 17.70
CA GLU A 34 8.55 -11.43 18.39
C GLU A 34 7.44 -10.82 17.52
N LEU A 35 7.80 -10.20 16.39
CA LEU A 35 6.87 -9.57 15.46
C LEU A 35 6.64 -10.47 14.24
N GLY A 36 5.38 -10.54 13.80
CA GLY A 36 5.02 -11.21 12.55
C GLY A 36 4.57 -10.20 11.51
N LEU A 37 5.24 -10.16 10.36
CA LEU A 37 4.84 -9.33 9.22
C LEU A 37 4.07 -10.17 8.20
N LYS A 38 2.91 -9.69 7.77
CA LYS A 38 2.17 -10.20 6.63
C LYS A 38 2.09 -9.12 5.57
N ILE A 39 2.26 -9.47 4.30
CA ILE A 39 2.24 -8.48 3.22
C ILE A 39 1.31 -8.98 2.11
N ALA A 40 0.42 -8.11 1.66
CA ALA A 40 -0.43 -8.34 0.49
C ALA A 40 -0.34 -7.14 -0.46
N ILE A 41 -0.11 -7.40 -1.74
CA ILE A 41 -0.01 -6.35 -2.78
C ILE A 41 -1.03 -6.65 -3.86
N ALA A 42 -1.80 -5.63 -4.22
CA ALA A 42 -2.77 -5.68 -5.31
C ALA A 42 -2.54 -4.53 -6.29
N SER A 43 -2.82 -4.78 -7.57
CA SER A 43 -2.68 -3.79 -8.64
C SER A 43 -4.01 -3.60 -9.35
N GLY A 44 -4.39 -2.35 -9.56
CA GLY A 44 -5.60 -2.02 -10.28
C GLY A 44 -6.09 -0.60 -9.98
N SER A 45 -7.27 -0.29 -10.49
CA SER A 45 -7.91 1.01 -10.22
C SER A 45 -8.32 1.12 -8.75
N ALA A 46 -8.12 2.31 -8.20
CA ALA A 46 -8.66 2.72 -6.91
C ALA A 46 -9.30 4.11 -7.05
N ARG A 47 -10.16 4.47 -6.11
CA ARG A 47 -10.75 5.81 -6.00
C ARG A 47 -10.16 6.49 -4.79
N ARG A 48 -9.75 7.74 -4.95
CA ARG A 48 -9.23 8.59 -3.87
C ARG A 48 -10.27 9.65 -3.56
N PHE A 49 -10.60 9.80 -2.28
CA PHE A 49 -11.56 10.77 -1.79
C PHE A 49 -10.96 11.55 -0.63
N VAL A 50 -11.33 12.82 -0.53
CA VAL A 50 -11.20 13.57 0.71
C VAL A 50 -12.53 13.46 1.43
N VAL A 51 -12.51 12.97 2.67
CA VAL A 51 -13.72 12.83 3.51
C VAL A 51 -13.52 13.58 4.82
N GLY A 52 -14.61 13.95 5.47
CA GLY A 52 -14.60 14.68 6.74
C GLY A 52 -15.16 16.09 6.63
N ASP A 53 -15.12 16.82 7.74
CA ASP A 53 -15.58 18.21 7.85
C ASP A 53 -14.34 19.13 7.91
N PRO A 54 -14.22 20.15 7.04
CA PRO A 54 -13.07 21.08 7.07
C PRO A 54 -12.89 21.79 8.41
N GLN A 55 -13.94 21.95 9.20
CA GLN A 55 -13.87 22.58 10.52
C GLN A 55 -13.38 21.62 11.60
N ILE A 56 -13.31 20.32 11.31
CA ILE A 56 -12.90 19.27 12.25
C ILE A 56 -11.59 18.62 11.79
N HIS A 57 -11.65 17.89 10.67
CA HIS A 57 -10.54 17.13 10.11
C HIS A 57 -10.92 16.49 8.76
N TYR A 58 -10.02 16.57 7.78
CA TYR A 58 -10.05 15.81 6.54
C TYR A 58 -9.21 14.55 6.62
N LEU A 59 -9.69 13.49 5.98
CA LEU A 59 -8.99 12.23 5.78
C LEU A 59 -8.85 11.95 4.28
N ASP A 60 -7.62 11.66 3.84
CA ASP A 60 -7.36 11.12 2.51
C ASP A 60 -7.65 9.62 2.51
N THR A 61 -8.65 9.21 1.72
CA THR A 61 -9.16 7.83 1.73
C THR A 61 -9.03 7.19 0.36
N LEU A 62 -8.47 5.99 0.33
CA LEU A 62 -8.49 5.11 -0.84
C LEU A 62 -9.58 4.05 -0.68
N ALA A 63 -10.35 3.85 -1.74
CA ALA A 63 -11.44 2.88 -1.79
C ALA A 63 -11.52 2.15 -3.13
N GLY A 64 -12.21 1.01 -3.13
CA GLY A 64 -12.50 0.22 -4.33
C GLY A 64 -11.89 -1.18 -4.27
N ALA A 65 -12.19 -1.97 -5.31
CA ALA A 65 -11.89 -3.40 -5.35
C ALA A 65 -10.40 -3.72 -5.10
N THR A 66 -9.48 -2.88 -5.59
CA THR A 66 -8.04 -3.09 -5.36
C THR A 66 -7.67 -2.99 -3.88
N VAL A 67 -8.27 -2.05 -3.13
CA VAL A 67 -8.05 -1.93 -1.68
C VAL A 67 -8.65 -3.14 -0.96
N SER A 68 -9.87 -3.57 -1.35
CA SER A 68 -10.49 -4.78 -0.80
C SER A 68 -9.63 -6.03 -1.00
N ARG A 69 -9.03 -6.20 -2.19
CA ARG A 69 -8.14 -7.34 -2.48
C ARG A 69 -6.89 -7.35 -1.59
N THR A 70 -6.34 -6.19 -1.22
CA THR A 70 -5.21 -6.17 -0.27
C THR A 70 -5.61 -6.70 1.11
N ALA A 71 -6.82 -6.39 1.59
CA ALA A 71 -7.32 -6.94 2.85
C ALA A 71 -7.58 -8.45 2.76
N THR A 72 -8.23 -8.92 1.68
CA THR A 72 -8.43 -10.37 1.44
C THR A 72 -7.10 -11.11 1.39
N GLY A 73 -6.13 -10.58 0.64
CA GLY A 73 -4.79 -11.17 0.54
C GLY A 73 -4.05 -11.21 1.88
N GLU A 74 -4.19 -10.20 2.73
CA GLU A 74 -3.58 -10.21 4.07
C GLU A 74 -4.19 -11.28 4.96
N HIS A 75 -5.52 -11.45 4.94
CA HIS A 75 -6.18 -12.52 5.71
C HIS A 75 -5.70 -13.92 5.31
N LEU A 76 -5.39 -14.14 4.03
CA LEU A 76 -4.84 -15.40 3.52
C LEU A 76 -3.34 -15.58 3.81
N ALA A 77 -2.62 -14.51 4.17
CA ALA A 77 -1.18 -14.55 4.42
C ALA A 77 -0.88 -15.08 5.83
N ASN A 78 0.11 -15.96 5.94
CA ASN A 78 0.76 -16.31 7.19
C ASN A 78 1.87 -15.31 7.53
N LYS A 79 2.33 -15.35 8.79
CA LYS A 79 3.49 -14.56 9.23
C LYS A 79 4.70 -14.87 8.36
N GLY A 80 5.39 -13.84 7.88
CA GLY A 80 6.56 -13.95 7.04
C GLY A 80 6.25 -14.14 5.55
N GLU A 81 4.98 -14.03 5.12
CA GLU A 81 4.60 -14.25 3.73
C GLU A 81 4.24 -12.96 2.98
N LEU A 82 4.43 -13.02 1.66
CA LEU A 82 4.06 -12.01 0.69
C LEU A 82 3.08 -12.63 -0.30
N LEU A 83 1.86 -12.10 -0.37
CA LEU A 83 0.85 -12.50 -1.33
C LEU A 83 0.62 -11.41 -2.39
N LEU A 84 0.45 -11.83 -3.64
CA LEU A 84 0.06 -10.96 -4.75
C LEU A 84 -1.31 -11.36 -5.29
N ASP A 85 -2.14 -10.37 -5.64
CA ASP A 85 -3.34 -10.63 -6.43
C ASP A 85 -2.99 -11.06 -7.87
N GLU A 86 -3.95 -11.73 -8.53
CA GLU A 86 -3.75 -12.21 -9.90
C GLU A 86 -3.38 -11.08 -10.88
N ALA A 87 -3.91 -9.87 -10.69
CA ALA A 87 -3.60 -8.72 -11.53
C ALA A 87 -2.13 -8.28 -11.40
N THR A 88 -1.57 -8.29 -10.18
CA THR A 88 -0.16 -7.98 -9.95
C THR A 88 0.74 -9.06 -10.52
N VAL A 89 0.39 -10.35 -10.35
CA VAL A 89 1.12 -11.46 -10.97
C VAL A 89 1.15 -11.30 -12.49
N LYS A 90 0.01 -10.96 -13.12
CA LYS A 90 -0.08 -10.70 -14.57
C LYS A 90 0.80 -9.52 -15.03
N LEU A 91 0.97 -8.49 -14.20
CA LEU A 91 1.84 -7.35 -14.50
C LEU A 91 3.33 -7.69 -14.42
N LEU A 92 3.72 -8.60 -13.52
CA LEU A 92 5.10 -8.98 -13.28
C LEU A 92 5.53 -10.19 -14.12
N GLY A 93 4.59 -11.05 -14.52
CA GLY A 93 4.84 -12.23 -15.34
C GLY A 93 5.90 -13.13 -14.70
N THR A 94 6.94 -13.47 -15.48
CA THR A 94 8.03 -14.35 -15.06
C THR A 94 9.05 -13.68 -14.14
N ALA A 95 8.86 -12.41 -13.78
CA ALA A 95 9.75 -11.72 -12.85
C ALA A 95 9.57 -12.21 -11.41
N VAL A 96 8.47 -12.87 -11.05
CA VAL A 96 8.22 -13.39 -9.71
C VAL A 96 8.24 -14.91 -9.67
N THR A 97 8.74 -15.48 -8.56
CA THR A 97 8.64 -16.92 -8.28
C THR A 97 7.47 -17.17 -7.35
N ILE A 98 6.54 -18.01 -7.80
CA ILE A 98 5.33 -18.40 -7.06
C ILE A 98 5.59 -19.73 -6.36
N SER A 99 5.39 -19.79 -5.05
CA SER A 99 5.46 -21.03 -4.27
C SER A 99 4.15 -21.81 -4.34
N GLU A 100 3.02 -21.11 -4.18
CA GLU A 100 1.69 -21.71 -4.20
C GLU A 100 0.64 -20.65 -4.54
N TRP A 101 -0.56 -21.12 -4.87
CA TRP A 101 -1.75 -20.29 -5.02
C TRP A 101 -2.74 -20.61 -3.90
N ARG A 102 -3.32 -19.56 -3.31
CA ARG A 102 -4.40 -19.65 -2.33
C ARG A 102 -5.64 -18.98 -2.87
N VAL A 103 -6.79 -19.54 -2.55
CA VAL A 103 -8.10 -19.03 -2.99
C VAL A 103 -8.90 -18.64 -1.76
N ASP A 104 -9.43 -17.41 -1.77
CA ASP A 104 -10.39 -16.99 -0.77
C ASP A 104 -11.73 -17.67 -0.99
N SER A 105 -12.28 -18.32 0.03
CA SER A 105 -13.51 -19.11 -0.10
C SER A 105 -14.77 -18.25 -0.29
N ALA A 106 -14.77 -17.01 0.19
CA ALA A 106 -15.91 -16.12 0.12
C ALA A 106 -16.03 -15.43 -1.26
N THR A 107 -14.90 -15.03 -1.83
CA THR A 107 -14.83 -14.25 -3.08
C THR A 107 -14.37 -15.06 -4.29
N SER A 108 -13.81 -16.26 -4.07
CA SER A 108 -13.11 -17.07 -5.09
C SER A 108 -11.92 -16.34 -5.73
N GLU A 109 -11.43 -15.25 -5.14
CA GLU A 109 -10.24 -14.54 -5.61
C GLU A 109 -8.99 -15.36 -5.30
N SER A 110 -8.06 -15.42 -6.26
CA SER A 110 -6.81 -16.17 -6.15
C SER A 110 -5.62 -15.24 -5.88
N PHE A 111 -4.75 -15.68 -4.98
CA PHE A 111 -3.56 -14.97 -4.54
C PHE A 111 -2.33 -15.88 -4.61
N ALA A 112 -1.23 -15.37 -5.14
CA ALA A 112 0.02 -16.10 -5.26
C ALA A 112 0.94 -15.79 -4.09
N VAL A 113 1.48 -16.82 -3.44
CA VAL A 113 2.54 -16.68 -2.44
C VAL A 113 3.88 -16.53 -3.15
N ILE A 114 4.57 -15.42 -2.91
CA ILE A 114 5.80 -15.06 -3.61
C ILE A 114 7.02 -15.25 -2.71
N THR A 115 8.06 -15.89 -3.27
CA THR A 115 9.33 -16.13 -2.58
C THR A 115 10.49 -15.33 -3.17
N HIS A 116 10.36 -14.86 -4.42
CA HIS A 116 11.44 -14.19 -5.12
C HIS A 116 10.95 -13.21 -6.18
N LEU A 117 11.75 -12.17 -6.41
CA LEU A 117 11.64 -11.23 -7.52
C LEU A 117 12.99 -11.19 -8.26
N ALA A 118 12.95 -11.49 -9.55
CA ALA A 118 14.12 -11.52 -10.42
C ALA A 118 14.55 -10.11 -10.85
N GLY A 119 15.87 -9.93 -10.95
CA GLY A 119 16.49 -8.70 -11.42
C GLY A 119 16.55 -7.60 -10.36
N THR A 120 17.25 -6.52 -10.71
CA THR A 120 17.34 -5.33 -9.87
C THR A 120 16.22 -4.36 -10.22
N VAL A 121 15.52 -3.87 -9.20
CA VAL A 121 14.46 -2.88 -9.38
C VAL A 121 15.03 -1.49 -9.13
N PRO A 122 15.05 -0.58 -10.13
CA PRO A 122 15.59 0.75 -9.94
C PRO A 122 14.71 1.56 -8.98
N LEU A 123 15.34 2.31 -8.08
CA LEU A 123 14.65 3.24 -7.19
C LEU A 123 13.86 4.29 -8.00
N ALA A 124 12.72 4.71 -7.48
CA ALA A 124 12.00 5.85 -8.03
C ALA A 124 12.65 7.15 -7.51
N PRO A 125 12.78 8.19 -8.34
CA PRO A 125 13.05 9.53 -7.82
C PRO A 125 11.96 9.91 -6.83
N LEU A 126 12.34 10.54 -5.71
CA LEU A 126 11.38 11.17 -4.81
C LEU A 126 10.65 12.27 -5.59
N ALA A 127 9.32 12.30 -5.45
CA ALA A 127 8.54 13.38 -6.04
C ALA A 127 8.84 14.68 -5.29
N GLU A 128 8.93 15.79 -6.02
CA GLU A 128 8.97 17.11 -5.41
C GLU A 128 7.68 17.35 -4.65
N VAL A 129 7.81 17.74 -3.39
CA VAL A 129 6.69 18.16 -2.56
C VAL A 129 6.49 19.65 -2.83
N PRO A 130 5.29 20.10 -3.23
CA PRO A 130 5.05 21.52 -3.40
C PRO A 130 5.19 22.25 -2.06
N ASP A 131 5.65 23.49 -2.08
CA ASP A 131 5.59 24.36 -0.91
C ASP A 131 4.11 24.60 -0.55
N LEU A 132 3.74 24.26 0.69
CA LEU A 132 2.38 24.41 1.21
C LEU A 132 2.39 25.39 2.38
N GLU A 133 1.47 26.34 2.34
CA GLU A 133 1.26 27.26 3.45
C GLU A 133 0.60 26.52 4.62
N PRO A 134 0.99 26.78 5.89
CA PRO A 134 0.42 26.11 7.05
C PRO A 134 -1.11 26.15 7.12
N THR A 135 -1.72 27.25 6.65
CA THR A 135 -3.18 27.42 6.59
C THR A 135 -3.87 26.42 5.65
N GLN A 136 -3.15 25.92 4.64
CA GLN A 136 -3.67 24.88 3.73
C GLN A 136 -3.69 23.49 4.40
N LEU A 137 -2.86 23.29 5.43
CA LEU A 137 -2.71 22.04 6.15
C LEU A 137 -3.62 21.94 7.39
N GLN A 138 -4.15 23.06 7.87
CA GLN A 138 -4.93 23.11 9.12
C GLN A 138 -6.07 22.08 9.13
N ALA A 139 -6.84 21.98 8.05
CA ALA A 139 -7.95 21.04 7.95
C ALA A 139 -7.50 19.57 7.85
N TRP A 140 -6.22 19.29 7.56
CA TRP A 140 -5.64 17.94 7.46
C TRP A 140 -4.97 17.48 8.74
N LEU A 141 -4.92 18.35 9.75
CA LEU A 141 -4.42 18.03 11.07
C LEU A 141 -5.62 17.84 11.98
N HIS A 142 -5.61 16.77 12.77
CA HIS A 142 -6.59 16.63 13.84
C HIS A 142 -6.44 17.83 14.79
N GLN A 143 -7.54 18.48 15.18
CA GLN A 143 -7.53 19.74 15.95
C GLN A 143 -6.62 19.67 17.20
N SER A 144 -6.65 18.54 17.92
CA SER A 144 -5.79 18.35 19.11
C SER A 144 -4.29 18.32 18.81
N VAL A 145 -3.89 18.03 17.56
CA VAL A 145 -2.49 18.13 17.11
C VAL A 145 -2.16 19.57 16.78
N TYR A 146 -3.01 20.27 16.02
CA TYR A 146 -2.80 21.67 15.65
C TYR A 146 -2.64 22.59 16.88
N GLU A 147 -3.49 22.42 17.89
CA GLU A 147 -3.42 23.18 19.14
C GLU A 147 -2.14 22.88 19.96
N ARG A 148 -1.61 21.66 19.85
CA ARG A 148 -0.41 21.21 20.57
C ARG A 148 0.90 21.57 19.88
N GLU A 149 0.93 21.59 18.53
CA GLU A 149 2.11 21.99 17.74
C GLU A 149 2.53 23.44 18.01
N ALA A 150 1.60 24.31 18.42
CA ALA A 150 1.93 25.65 18.92
C ALA A 150 2.76 25.63 20.23
N SER A 151 2.88 24.47 20.89
CA SER A 151 3.41 24.33 22.25
C SER A 151 4.54 23.29 22.41
N PHE A 152 4.66 22.25 21.57
CA PHE A 152 5.62 21.15 21.77
C PHE A 152 6.06 20.47 20.46
N LEU A 153 7.37 20.49 20.17
CA LEU A 153 8.00 20.07 18.89
C LEU A 153 8.54 18.62 18.83
N THR A 154 8.20 17.73 19.76
CA THR A 154 8.94 16.45 19.90
C THR A 154 8.13 15.17 19.80
N GLU A 155 6.82 15.22 19.53
CA GLU A 155 6.01 13.99 19.45
C GLU A 155 5.33 13.82 18.08
N PHE A 156 6.15 13.55 17.04
CA PHE A 156 5.62 12.99 15.80
C PHE A 156 5.06 11.59 16.09
N ARG A 157 3.74 11.44 16.05
CA ARG A 157 3.09 10.12 16.09
C ARG A 157 3.03 9.52 14.68
N PRO A 158 3.14 8.18 14.55
CA PRO A 158 3.12 7.50 13.25
C PRO A 158 1.82 7.77 12.49
N CYS A 159 1.94 7.98 11.18
CA CYS A 159 0.81 7.97 10.24
C CYS A 159 0.16 6.57 10.31
N VAL A 160 -1.09 6.49 10.79
CA VAL A 160 -1.82 5.22 10.88
C VAL A 160 -2.71 5.08 9.65
N ALA A 161 -2.54 4.00 8.89
CA ALA A 161 -3.50 3.61 7.87
C ALA A 161 -4.73 2.99 8.57
N LEU A 162 -5.91 3.56 8.37
CA LEU A 162 -7.17 3.05 8.90
C LEU A 162 -7.96 2.36 7.78
N PHE A 163 -8.28 1.08 7.97
CA PHE A 163 -9.14 0.34 7.04
C PHE A 163 -10.59 0.38 7.53
N ILE A 164 -11.45 1.11 6.83
CA ILE A 164 -12.86 1.28 7.18
C ILE A 164 -13.73 0.54 6.18
N ARG A 165 -14.67 -0.27 6.68
CA ARG A 165 -15.75 -0.85 5.89
C ARG A 165 -17.06 -0.14 6.23
N PHE A 166 -17.67 0.51 5.25
CA PHE A 166 -19.03 1.05 5.41
C PHE A 166 -20.03 -0.10 5.29
N ALA A 167 -20.84 -0.31 6.33
CA ALA A 167 -21.97 -1.24 6.30
C ALA A 167 -23.25 -0.43 6.02
N SER A 168 -24.09 -0.93 5.13
CA SER A 168 -25.47 -0.50 4.94
C SER A 168 -26.40 -1.25 5.89
#